data_AF-A0A9X7Y001-F1
#
_entry.id   AF-A0A9X7Y001-F1
#
_cell.length_a   1.000
_cell.length_b   1.000
_cell.length_c   1.000
_cell.angle_alpha   90.00
_cell.angle_beta   90.00
_cell.angle_gamma   90.00
#
_symmetry.space_group_name_H-M   'P 1'
#
loop_
_entity.id
_entity.type
_entity.pdbx_description
1 polymer ?
#
loop_
_entity_poly.entity_id
_entity_poly.type
_entity_poly.pdbx_seq_one_letter_code
_entity_poly.pdbx_strand_id
1 'polypeptide(L)'
;MNFLSWNQAINENKDLILLFMITSWCETCEEQEKELEIIHNERISLVKEDADERIDLGVRYTPQIYPCISFIHKDSVLGGTYGLIKRDKIQEMINQALDLIDKKGKIVNPPKLSYRLDKFSPQYALNHILKVCEGYFDWKEGGFEKEPKYVSPEVLQLFLRFEDYYHKLMVEVTLDNAIEYLWNEGFYLFSKSIDWKEPYTAKLLDYNAEMTKTLLKAYEVLKEDTYLDYAIKTVDWMVRRREKSGYFINCEFQGRKEDKRPFLNVNANVGDALLQVYKVTDDEKYFEIAKDLEEKLIISHELNKNTTPYLIDIASYLRFLSKIDQSKARKLLGILNDYEGIEAYYDVTLKYAKDNLIGRYYFLYDNSILAETFINLGFLDKAKKIIDSFLGSFGIFTYFNQAKYALILGELYGLFPY
;
A
#
# COMPACT_ATOMS: atom_id res chain seq x y z
N MET A 1 -24.46 6.52 19.55
CA MET A 1 -24.41 5.05 19.39
C MET A 1 -22.95 4.70 19.27
N ASN A 2 -22.42 3.71 20.00
CA ASN A 2 -21.00 3.41 19.88
C ASN A 2 -20.84 2.46 18.71
N PHE A 3 -20.13 2.89 17.67
CA PHE A 3 -19.63 1.98 16.64
C PHE A 3 -18.98 0.77 17.30
N LEU A 4 -19.27 -0.41 16.77
CA LEU A 4 -18.62 -1.64 17.21
C LEU A 4 -17.24 -1.74 16.58
N SER A 5 -16.32 -2.40 17.26
CA SER A 5 -15.16 -2.99 16.58
C SER A 5 -15.60 -4.21 15.77
N TRP A 6 -14.79 -4.60 14.79
CA TRP A 6 -14.97 -5.80 14.00
C TRP A 6 -15.21 -7.03 14.87
N ASN A 7 -14.35 -7.21 15.89
CA ASN A 7 -14.43 -8.34 16.80
C ASN A 7 -15.71 -8.33 17.66
N GLN A 8 -16.25 -7.17 17.98
CA GLN A 8 -17.56 -7.09 18.64
C GLN A 8 -18.68 -7.51 17.66
N ALA A 9 -18.65 -6.99 16.43
CA ALA A 9 -19.71 -7.25 15.45
C ALA A 9 -19.80 -8.70 14.98
N ILE A 10 -18.66 -9.38 14.75
CA ILE A 10 -18.67 -10.80 14.40
C ILE A 10 -19.18 -11.68 15.55
N ASN A 11 -19.00 -11.26 16.80
CA ASN A 11 -19.52 -11.96 17.97
C ASN A 11 -21.03 -11.72 18.20
N GLU A 12 -21.56 -10.57 17.80
CA GLU A 12 -23.03 -10.32 17.79
C GLU A 12 -23.75 -11.19 16.74
N ASN A 13 -23.05 -11.56 15.66
CA ASN A 13 -23.55 -12.43 14.59
C ASN A 13 -24.93 -12.00 14.02
N LYS A 14 -25.12 -10.69 13.84
CA LYS A 14 -26.28 -10.12 13.15
C LYS A 14 -26.25 -10.44 11.66
N ASP A 15 -27.39 -10.27 10.99
CA ASP A 15 -27.54 -10.61 9.58
C ASP A 15 -26.60 -9.82 8.67
N LEU A 16 -26.28 -8.57 9.01
CA LEU A 16 -25.49 -7.70 8.15
C LEU A 16 -24.50 -6.87 8.97
N ILE A 17 -23.24 -6.86 8.54
CA ILE A 17 -22.22 -5.93 9.05
C ILE A 17 -22.10 -4.77 8.05
N LEU A 18 -22.28 -3.55 8.54
CA LEU A 18 -21.90 -2.32 7.83
C LEU A 18 -20.51 -1.92 8.32
N LEU A 19 -19.49 -2.29 7.56
CA LEU A 19 -18.11 -1.94 7.85
C LEU A 19 -17.80 -0.56 7.28
N PHE A 20 -17.77 0.45 8.16
CA PHE A 20 -17.34 1.81 7.85
C PHE A 20 -15.83 1.94 8.08
N MET A 21 -15.06 2.02 7.01
CA MET A 21 -13.61 2.21 7.07
C MET A 21 -13.26 3.69 6.92
N ILE A 22 -12.38 4.15 7.81
CA ILE A 22 -11.85 5.51 7.83
C ILE A 22 -10.32 5.50 7.74
N THR A 23 -9.74 6.66 7.50
CA THR A 23 -8.31 6.94 7.72
C THR A 23 -8.14 8.33 8.33
N SER A 24 -6.99 8.58 8.94
CA SER A 24 -6.63 9.91 9.47
C SER A 24 -6.46 10.96 8.35
N TRP A 25 -6.13 10.50 7.14
CA TRP A 25 -5.92 11.30 5.94
C TRP A 25 -7.17 11.41 5.06
N CYS A 26 -8.38 11.28 5.61
CA CYS A 26 -9.65 11.28 4.89
C CYS A 26 -10.42 12.61 4.99
N GLU A 27 -10.72 13.26 3.86
CA GLU A 27 -11.44 14.56 3.83
C GLU A 27 -12.85 14.48 4.45
N THR A 28 -13.63 13.46 4.13
CA THR A 28 -15.07 13.45 4.45
C THR A 28 -15.48 12.40 5.49
N CYS A 29 -14.53 11.70 6.12
CA CYS A 29 -14.84 10.63 7.08
C CYS A 29 -15.64 11.12 8.30
N GLU A 30 -15.31 12.28 8.85
CA GLU A 30 -16.06 12.86 9.98
C GLU A 30 -17.49 13.27 9.61
N GLU A 31 -17.71 13.72 8.37
CA GLU A 31 -19.05 14.02 7.87
C GLU A 31 -19.83 12.73 7.61
N GLN A 32 -19.17 11.74 7.00
CA GLN A 32 -19.77 10.44 6.74
C GLN A 32 -20.20 9.72 8.03
N GLU A 33 -19.42 9.85 9.10
CA GLU A 33 -19.72 9.29 10.41
C GLU A 33 -21.07 9.80 10.95
N LYS A 34 -21.33 11.11 10.82
CA LYS A 34 -22.60 11.74 11.25
C LYS A 34 -23.81 11.22 10.49
N GLU A 35 -23.66 10.91 9.20
CA GLU A 35 -24.73 10.32 8.39
C GLU A 35 -25.07 8.88 8.86
N LEU A 36 -24.11 8.17 9.48
CA LEU A 36 -24.26 6.79 9.96
C LEU A 36 -24.78 6.68 11.41
N GLU A 37 -24.41 7.60 12.30
CA GLU A 37 -24.77 7.55 13.74
C GLU A 37 -26.28 7.47 14.01
N ILE A 38 -27.09 7.93 13.05
CA ILE A 38 -28.55 8.04 13.15
C ILE A 38 -29.26 6.83 12.50
N ILE A 39 -28.51 5.82 12.03
CA ILE A 39 -29.07 4.60 11.46
C ILE A 39 -29.24 3.56 12.57
N HIS A 40 -30.49 3.10 12.77
CA HIS A 40 -30.82 2.07 13.75
C HIS A 40 -31.57 0.92 13.09
N ASN A 41 -31.03 -0.29 13.21
CA ASN A 41 -31.66 -1.50 12.72
C ASN A 41 -31.15 -2.71 13.53
N GLU A 42 -32.06 -3.51 14.08
CA GLU A 42 -31.71 -4.65 14.96
C GLU A 42 -30.96 -5.77 14.22
N ARG A 43 -31.09 -5.82 12.89
CA ARG A 43 -30.44 -6.83 12.03
C ARG A 43 -29.02 -6.43 11.60
N ILE A 44 -28.54 -5.26 12.01
CA ILE A 44 -27.29 -4.67 11.53
C ILE A 44 -26.30 -4.42 12.67
N SER A 45 -25.04 -4.79 12.41
CA SER A 45 -23.88 -4.35 13.20
C SER A 45 -23.20 -3.20 12.47
N LEU A 46 -23.21 -2.00 13.06
CA LEU A 46 -22.49 -0.84 12.53
C LEU A 46 -21.07 -0.84 13.10
N VAL A 47 -20.09 -1.09 12.24
CA VAL A 47 -18.68 -1.23 12.58
C VAL A 47 -17.90 -0.04 12.08
N LYS A 48 -16.99 0.49 12.88
CA LYS A 48 -16.01 1.51 12.45
C LYS A 48 -14.61 1.01 12.73
N GLU A 49 -13.78 1.01 11.70
CA GLU A 49 -12.38 0.60 11.78
C GLU A 49 -11.51 1.58 11.01
N ASP A 50 -10.26 1.74 11.45
CA ASP A 50 -9.25 2.55 10.77
C ASP A 50 -8.43 1.65 9.83
N ALA A 51 -8.34 2.00 8.56
CA ALA A 51 -7.65 1.18 7.57
C ALA A 51 -6.13 1.16 7.72
N ASP A 52 -5.54 2.19 8.35
CA ASP A 52 -4.12 2.19 8.67
C ASP A 52 -3.83 1.25 9.84
N GLU A 53 -4.77 1.05 10.79
CA GLU A 53 -4.62 0.08 11.90
C GLU A 53 -5.03 -1.36 11.51
N ARG A 54 -6.04 -1.47 10.65
CA ARG A 54 -6.67 -2.72 10.17
C ARG A 54 -6.50 -2.88 8.66
N ILE A 55 -5.25 -2.90 8.23
CA ILE A 55 -4.85 -3.15 6.83
C ILE A 55 -5.50 -4.43 6.31
N ASP A 56 -5.61 -5.45 7.16
CA ASP A 56 -6.27 -6.70 6.84
C ASP A 56 -7.72 -6.51 6.36
N LEU A 57 -8.50 -5.68 7.06
CA LEU A 57 -9.87 -5.36 6.67
C LEU A 57 -9.92 -4.42 5.47
N GLY A 58 -9.06 -3.40 5.45
CA GLY A 58 -8.97 -2.41 4.38
C GLY A 58 -8.77 -3.07 3.01
N VAL A 59 -7.79 -3.97 2.91
CA VAL A 59 -7.46 -4.63 1.62
C VAL A 59 -8.51 -5.67 1.22
N ARG A 60 -9.19 -6.33 2.18
CA ARG A 60 -10.17 -7.39 1.88
C ARG A 60 -11.54 -6.88 1.51
N TYR A 61 -11.99 -5.84 2.21
CA TYR A 61 -13.39 -5.45 2.21
C TYR A 61 -13.62 -4.08 1.58
N THR A 62 -12.58 -3.37 1.15
CA THR A 62 -12.74 -2.04 0.54
C THR A 62 -11.98 -1.92 -0.78
N PRO A 63 -12.37 -0.98 -1.65
CA PRO A 63 -11.56 -0.57 -2.80
C PRO A 63 -10.37 0.31 -2.41
N GLN A 64 -10.09 0.50 -1.10
CA GLN A 64 -9.04 1.38 -0.57
C GLN A 64 -9.23 2.86 -0.94
N ILE A 65 -10.49 3.27 -1.05
CA ILE A 65 -10.93 4.66 -1.22
C ILE A 65 -11.76 5.01 0.01
N TYR A 66 -11.36 6.05 0.76
CA TYR A 66 -11.97 6.38 2.05
C TYR A 66 -12.71 7.74 2.03
N PRO A 67 -13.86 7.86 2.73
CA PRO A 67 -14.53 6.83 3.51
C PRO A 67 -15.09 5.71 2.65
N CYS A 68 -15.19 4.50 3.19
CA CYS A 68 -15.84 3.36 2.55
C CYS A 68 -16.84 2.72 3.49
N ILE A 69 -17.98 2.29 2.97
CA ILE A 69 -18.98 1.48 3.68
C ILE A 69 -19.18 0.19 2.90
N SER A 70 -18.87 -0.94 3.54
CA SER A 70 -19.01 -2.27 2.95
C SER A 70 -20.10 -3.06 3.66
N PHE A 71 -20.93 -3.76 2.87
CA PHE A 71 -22.07 -4.53 3.33
C PHE A 71 -21.67 -6.01 3.34
N ILE A 72 -21.53 -6.61 4.51
CA ILE A 72 -20.94 -7.95 4.68
C ILE A 72 -21.96 -8.90 5.33
N HIS A 73 -22.21 -10.05 4.69
CA HIS A 73 -23.06 -11.13 5.21
C HIS A 73 -22.30 -12.45 5.25
N LYS A 74 -22.18 -13.09 6.43
CA LYS A 74 -21.58 -14.43 6.62
C LYS A 74 -20.32 -14.65 5.76
N ASP A 75 -19.37 -13.73 5.87
CA ASP A 75 -18.07 -13.72 5.18
C ASP A 75 -18.10 -13.37 3.68
N SER A 76 -19.20 -12.82 3.16
CA SER A 76 -19.31 -12.34 1.78
C SER A 76 -19.65 -10.86 1.72
N VAL A 77 -18.93 -10.11 0.87
CA VAL A 77 -19.28 -8.73 0.53
C VAL A 77 -20.47 -8.74 -0.43
N LEU A 78 -21.60 -8.20 -0.01
CA LEU A 78 -22.80 -8.04 -0.84
C LEU A 78 -22.70 -6.82 -1.76
N GLY A 79 -21.93 -5.82 -1.33
CA GLY A 79 -21.73 -4.56 -2.04
C GLY A 79 -21.05 -3.53 -1.14
N GLY A 80 -20.94 -2.30 -1.62
CA GLY A 80 -20.30 -1.22 -0.91
C GLY A 80 -20.48 0.12 -1.60
N THR A 81 -20.09 1.18 -0.91
CA THR A 81 -19.95 2.53 -1.46
C THR A 81 -18.72 3.19 -0.86
N TYR A 82 -18.18 4.16 -1.57
CA TYR A 82 -17.06 4.98 -1.12
C TYR A 82 -17.36 6.45 -1.38
N GLY A 83 -16.60 7.33 -0.73
CA GLY A 83 -16.88 8.76 -0.70
C GLY A 83 -18.04 9.12 0.22
N LEU A 84 -18.38 10.40 0.28
CA LEU A 84 -19.45 10.91 1.12
C LEU A 84 -20.83 10.60 0.53
N ILE A 85 -21.62 9.83 1.27
CA ILE A 85 -22.96 9.39 0.89
C ILE A 85 -23.97 9.83 1.96
N LYS A 86 -25.08 10.42 1.50
CA LYS A 86 -26.18 10.86 2.36
C LYS A 86 -26.97 9.68 2.92
N ARG A 87 -27.47 9.86 4.14
CA ARG A 87 -28.16 8.81 4.92
C ARG A 87 -29.29 8.10 4.18
N ASP A 88 -30.10 8.82 3.39
CA ASP A 88 -31.26 8.23 2.71
C ASP A 88 -30.81 7.18 1.70
N LYS A 89 -29.68 7.44 1.03
CA LYS A 89 -29.08 6.48 0.09
C LYS A 89 -28.50 5.28 0.82
N ILE A 90 -27.87 5.49 1.97
CA ILE A 90 -27.36 4.39 2.81
C ILE A 90 -28.51 3.51 3.29
N GLN A 91 -29.62 4.10 3.73
CA GLN A 91 -30.83 3.35 4.13
C GLN A 91 -31.43 2.56 2.96
N GLU A 92 -31.46 3.13 1.75
CA GLU A 92 -31.88 2.41 0.54
C GLU A 92 -30.99 1.19 0.28
N MET A 93 -29.66 1.35 0.34
CA MET A 93 -28.70 0.26 0.15
C MET A 93 -28.80 -0.82 1.23
N ILE A 94 -29.00 -0.42 2.49
CA ILE A 94 -29.28 -1.34 3.60
C ILE A 94 -30.50 -2.20 3.28
N ASN A 95 -31.61 -1.58 2.87
CA ASN A 95 -32.84 -2.30 2.57
C ASN A 95 -32.64 -3.26 1.40
N GLN A 96 -31.90 -2.86 0.36
CA GLN A 96 -31.54 -3.75 -0.76
C GLN A 96 -30.71 -4.94 -0.29
N ALA A 97 -29.71 -4.73 0.58
CA ALA A 97 -28.88 -5.79 1.13
C ALA A 97 -29.70 -6.79 1.98
N LEU A 98 -30.60 -6.30 2.84
CA LEU A 98 -31.49 -7.14 3.65
C LEU A 98 -32.49 -7.91 2.78
N ASP A 99 -33.04 -7.27 1.75
CA ASP A 99 -33.93 -7.92 0.77
C ASP A 99 -33.22 -9.08 0.03
N LEU A 100 -31.94 -8.90 -0.33
CA LEU A 100 -31.13 -9.95 -0.95
C LEU A 100 -30.93 -11.14 0.00
N ILE A 101 -30.68 -10.87 1.28
CA ILE A 101 -30.56 -11.89 2.33
C ILE A 101 -31.89 -12.66 2.51
N ASP A 102 -33.01 -11.94 2.62
CA ASP A 102 -34.33 -12.50 2.93
C ASP A 102 -34.91 -13.32 1.77
N LYS A 103 -34.79 -12.81 0.55
CA LYS A 103 -35.34 -13.48 -0.64
C LYS A 103 -34.59 -14.75 -1.02
N LYS A 104 -33.57 -15.17 -0.24
CA LYS A 104 -32.57 -16.18 -0.62
C LYS A 104 -32.17 -15.97 -2.07
N GLY A 105 -31.92 -14.70 -2.45
CA GLY A 105 -31.44 -14.40 -3.79
C GLY A 105 -30.30 -15.36 -4.06
N LYS A 106 -30.26 -15.99 -5.25
CA LYS A 106 -29.06 -16.73 -5.65
C LYS A 106 -27.95 -15.69 -5.63
N ILE A 107 -27.25 -15.54 -4.50
CA ILE A 107 -25.90 -15.03 -4.47
C ILE A 107 -25.24 -15.94 -5.48
N VAL A 108 -24.98 -15.39 -6.66
CA VAL A 108 -24.31 -16.13 -7.72
C VAL A 108 -22.96 -16.39 -7.11
N ASN A 109 -22.81 -17.57 -6.50
CA ASN A 109 -21.49 -18.06 -6.15
C ASN A 109 -20.77 -18.06 -7.48
N PRO A 110 -19.76 -17.18 -7.66
CA PRO A 110 -18.98 -17.20 -8.88
C PRO A 110 -18.56 -18.65 -9.07
N PRO A 111 -18.71 -19.21 -10.29
CA PRO A 111 -18.25 -20.57 -10.52
C PRO A 111 -16.83 -20.65 -9.97
N LYS A 112 -16.54 -21.70 -9.18
CA LYS A 112 -15.15 -21.97 -8.78
C LYS A 112 -14.40 -22.21 -10.08
N LEU A 113 -13.73 -21.16 -10.56
CA LEU A 113 -12.92 -21.19 -11.74
C LEU A 113 -11.72 -22.07 -11.40
N SER A 114 -11.84 -23.38 -11.69
CA SER A 114 -10.71 -24.30 -11.60
C SER A 114 -9.84 -24.09 -12.83
N TYR A 115 -9.24 -22.92 -12.98
CA TYR A 115 -8.18 -22.76 -13.95
C TYR A 115 -6.95 -23.46 -13.38
N ARG A 116 -6.41 -24.43 -14.12
CA ARG A 116 -4.95 -24.48 -14.20
C ARG A 116 -4.57 -23.16 -14.85
N LEU A 117 -4.08 -22.22 -14.03
CA LEU A 117 -3.42 -21.05 -14.58
C LEU A 117 -2.11 -21.58 -15.14
N ASP A 118 -2.05 -21.75 -16.46
CA ASP A 118 -0.78 -22.00 -17.12
C ASP A 118 0.14 -20.84 -16.75
N LYS A 119 1.29 -21.16 -16.11
CA LYS A 119 2.25 -20.13 -15.71
C LYS A 119 2.79 -19.48 -16.97
N PHE A 120 2.65 -18.17 -17.08
CA PHE A 120 3.25 -17.41 -18.16
C PHE A 120 4.79 -17.41 -18.03
N SER A 121 5.51 -17.21 -19.13
CA SER A 121 6.96 -17.03 -19.04
C SER A 121 7.28 -15.70 -18.35
N PRO A 122 8.42 -15.58 -17.63
CA PRO A 122 8.88 -14.33 -17.04
C PRO A 122 8.92 -13.17 -18.05
N GLN A 123 9.41 -13.42 -19.25
CA GLN A 123 9.44 -12.41 -20.32
C GLN A 123 8.04 -11.95 -20.72
N TYR A 124 7.09 -12.88 -20.85
CA TYR A 124 5.70 -12.51 -21.16
C TYR A 124 5.10 -11.67 -20.04
N ALA A 125 5.28 -12.08 -18.79
CA ALA A 125 4.75 -11.35 -17.64
C ALA A 125 5.30 -9.92 -17.59
N LEU A 126 6.63 -9.74 -17.73
CA LEU A 126 7.24 -8.41 -17.81
C LEU A 126 6.64 -7.57 -18.94
N ASN A 127 6.61 -8.09 -20.17
CA ASN A 127 6.08 -7.37 -21.33
C ASN A 127 4.59 -7.03 -21.20
N HIS A 128 3.80 -7.90 -20.57
CA HIS A 128 2.39 -7.64 -20.30
C HIS A 128 2.23 -6.50 -19.29
N ILE A 129 2.96 -6.55 -18.18
CA ILE A 129 2.89 -5.54 -17.13
C ILE A 129 3.31 -4.17 -17.66
N LEU A 130 4.36 -4.10 -18.49
CA LEU A 130 4.78 -2.86 -19.14
C LEU A 130 3.64 -2.25 -19.97
N LYS A 131 3.01 -3.06 -20.84
CA LYS A 131 1.86 -2.61 -21.65
C LYS A 131 0.69 -2.13 -20.81
N VAL A 132 0.41 -2.80 -19.69
CA VAL A 132 -0.64 -2.39 -18.77
C VAL A 132 -0.29 -1.02 -18.16
N CYS A 133 0.94 -0.84 -17.67
CA CYS A 133 1.41 0.44 -17.11
C CYS A 133 1.36 1.57 -18.14
N GLU A 134 1.86 1.35 -19.35
CA GLU A 134 1.78 2.29 -20.47
C GLU A 134 0.32 2.66 -20.79
N GLY A 135 -0.60 1.70 -20.71
CA GLY A 135 -2.03 1.90 -20.97
C GLY A 135 -2.75 2.80 -19.96
N TYR A 136 -2.23 2.91 -18.73
CA TYR A 136 -2.76 3.82 -17.71
C TYR A 136 -2.12 5.22 -17.75
N PHE A 137 -1.04 5.40 -18.51
CA PHE A 137 -0.36 6.68 -18.62
C PHE A 137 -1.19 7.71 -19.40
N ASP A 138 -1.23 8.94 -18.91
CA ASP A 138 -1.84 10.07 -19.60
C ASP A 138 -0.81 10.81 -20.44
N TRP A 139 -0.84 10.57 -21.74
CA TRP A 139 0.08 11.19 -22.70
C TRP A 139 -0.14 12.70 -22.91
N LYS A 140 -1.22 13.27 -22.38
CA LYS A 140 -1.51 14.71 -22.50
C LYS A 140 -0.97 15.50 -21.32
N GLU A 141 -1.25 15.03 -20.10
CA GLU A 141 -0.90 15.75 -18.85
C GLU A 141 0.20 15.05 -18.03
N GLY A 142 0.73 13.91 -18.48
CA GLY A 142 1.63 13.08 -17.68
C GLY A 142 0.92 12.35 -16.53
N GLY A 143 1.67 11.53 -15.81
CA GLY A 143 1.17 10.68 -14.73
C GLY A 143 0.19 9.61 -15.21
N PHE A 144 -0.56 9.07 -14.26
CA PHE A 144 -1.39 7.89 -14.45
C PHE A 144 -2.83 8.17 -14.07
N GLU A 145 -3.72 7.48 -14.76
CA GLU A 145 -5.17 7.63 -14.63
C GLU A 145 -5.65 9.04 -15.01
N LYS A 146 -6.91 9.36 -14.74
CA LYS A 146 -7.53 10.64 -15.12
C LYS A 146 -7.83 11.48 -13.88
N GLU A 147 -9.00 11.26 -13.29
CA GLU A 147 -9.45 11.93 -12.08
C GLU A 147 -9.86 10.85 -11.07
N PRO A 148 -9.11 10.68 -9.97
CA PRO A 148 -7.87 11.39 -9.62
C PRO A 148 -6.65 11.07 -10.52
N LYS A 149 -5.64 11.94 -10.47
CA LYS A 149 -4.38 11.90 -11.20
C LYS A 149 -3.22 11.48 -10.31
N TYR A 150 -2.53 10.39 -10.65
CA TYR A 150 -1.47 9.78 -9.82
C TYR A 150 -0.07 9.89 -10.43
N VAL A 151 0.94 9.86 -9.55
CA VAL A 151 2.37 9.79 -9.92
C VAL A 151 2.85 8.34 -10.14
N SER A 152 2.30 7.38 -9.38
CA SER A 152 2.65 5.95 -9.38
C SER A 152 4.17 5.66 -9.34
N PRO A 153 4.84 5.92 -8.20
CA PRO A 153 6.30 5.80 -8.03
C PRO A 153 6.89 4.45 -8.47
N GLU A 154 6.19 3.34 -8.21
CA GLU A 154 6.60 1.99 -8.56
C GLU A 154 6.68 1.80 -10.08
N VAL A 155 5.77 2.43 -10.81
CA VAL A 155 5.73 2.39 -12.28
C VAL A 155 6.88 3.21 -12.84
N LEU A 156 7.13 4.40 -12.27
CA LEU A 156 8.26 5.23 -12.67
C LEU A 156 9.60 4.52 -12.42
N GLN A 157 9.75 3.85 -11.28
CA GLN A 157 10.93 3.03 -10.99
C GLN A 157 11.11 1.88 -12.00
N LEU A 158 10.02 1.25 -12.45
CA LEU A 158 10.05 0.24 -13.51
C LEU A 158 10.48 0.85 -14.85
N PHE A 159 9.90 1.97 -15.24
CA PHE A 159 10.24 2.69 -16.48
C PHE A 159 11.71 3.12 -16.51
N LEU A 160 12.26 3.56 -15.37
CA LEU A 160 13.67 3.92 -15.22
C LEU A 160 14.64 2.72 -15.35
N ARG A 161 14.14 1.48 -15.48
CA ARG A 161 14.97 0.31 -15.84
C ARG A 161 15.21 0.17 -17.35
N PHE A 162 14.51 0.92 -18.17
CA PHE A 162 14.66 0.89 -19.62
C PHE A 162 15.43 2.12 -20.10
N GLU A 163 16.29 1.91 -21.10
CA GLU A 163 17.17 2.97 -21.61
C GLU A 163 16.55 3.80 -22.73
N ASP A 164 15.34 3.45 -23.18
CA ASP A 164 14.68 4.12 -24.30
C ASP A 164 14.13 5.50 -23.91
N TYR A 165 14.04 6.36 -24.93
CA TYR A 165 13.57 7.73 -24.78
C TYR A 165 12.10 7.82 -24.35
N TYR A 166 11.28 6.85 -24.75
CA TYR A 166 9.83 6.89 -24.51
C TYR A 166 9.50 6.76 -23.02
N HIS A 167 10.08 5.77 -22.33
CA HIS A 167 9.90 5.60 -20.89
C HIS A 167 10.54 6.72 -20.07
N LYS A 168 11.72 7.21 -20.48
CA LYS A 168 12.39 8.34 -19.81
C LYS A 168 11.53 9.60 -19.87
N LEU A 169 10.95 9.93 -21.03
CA LEU A 169 10.06 11.08 -21.18
C LEU A 169 8.79 10.97 -20.32
N MET A 170 8.21 9.76 -20.20
CA MET A 170 7.07 9.53 -19.29
C MET A 170 7.42 9.84 -17.84
N VAL A 171 8.62 9.44 -17.42
CA VAL A 171 9.12 9.71 -16.06
C VAL A 171 9.36 11.19 -15.86
N GLU A 172 10.07 11.85 -16.78
CA GLU A 172 10.38 13.29 -16.73
C GLU A 172 9.11 14.12 -16.59
N VAL A 173 8.16 14.00 -17.54
CA VAL A 173 6.91 14.78 -17.52
C VAL A 173 6.11 14.54 -16.24
N THR A 174 6.08 13.30 -15.75
CA THR A 174 5.34 12.97 -14.52
C THR A 174 6.00 13.56 -13.28
N LEU A 175 7.32 13.43 -13.14
CA LEU A 175 8.04 13.96 -11.98
C LEU A 175 8.07 15.48 -11.97
N ASP A 176 8.21 16.11 -13.13
CA ASP A 176 8.20 17.57 -13.25
C ASP A 176 6.83 18.14 -12.82
N ASN A 177 5.73 17.53 -13.28
CA ASN A 177 4.38 17.92 -12.83
C ASN A 177 4.16 17.60 -11.34
N ALA A 178 4.63 16.46 -10.84
CA ALA A 178 4.53 16.15 -9.42
C ALA A 178 5.30 17.18 -8.57
N ILE A 179 6.48 17.61 -9.02
CA ILE A 179 7.30 18.64 -8.37
C ILE A 179 6.60 20.00 -8.41
N GLU A 180 6.02 20.39 -9.55
CA GLU A 180 5.37 21.69 -9.72
C GLU A 180 4.08 21.79 -8.90
N TYR A 181 3.23 20.76 -8.94
CA TYR A 181 1.85 20.84 -8.45
C TYR A 181 1.61 20.10 -7.12
N LEU A 182 2.35 19.02 -6.86
CA LEU A 182 2.10 18.17 -5.68
C LEU A 182 3.12 18.37 -4.56
N TRP A 183 4.27 18.99 -4.83
CA TRP A 183 5.26 19.24 -3.80
C TRP A 183 5.00 20.55 -3.05
N ASN A 184 4.81 20.45 -1.73
CA ASN A 184 4.70 21.60 -0.84
C ASN A 184 5.25 21.23 0.55
N GLU A 185 6.58 21.27 0.67
CA GLU A 185 7.31 20.60 1.75
C GLU A 185 6.84 19.13 1.86
N GLY A 186 7.31 18.28 0.94
CA GLY A 186 6.79 16.92 0.77
C GLY A 186 5.64 16.85 -0.23
N PHE A 187 5.42 15.67 -0.79
CA PHE A 187 4.44 15.40 -1.83
C PHE A 187 3.07 15.04 -1.25
N TYR A 188 2.04 15.65 -1.84
CA TYR A 188 0.67 15.17 -1.79
C TYR A 188 0.52 13.86 -2.58
N LEU A 189 -0.42 13.01 -2.18
CA LEU A 189 -0.57 11.65 -2.75
C LEU A 189 -0.94 11.64 -4.24
N PHE A 190 -1.82 12.55 -4.64
CA PHE A 190 -2.40 12.64 -5.99
C PHE A 190 -3.09 14.00 -6.16
N SER A 191 -3.47 14.31 -7.40
CA SER A 191 -4.37 15.44 -7.69
C SER A 191 -5.80 14.96 -7.95
N LYS A 192 -6.78 15.70 -7.45
CA LYS A 192 -8.20 15.45 -7.70
C LYS A 192 -8.58 15.81 -9.14
N SER A 193 -7.85 16.74 -9.77
CA SER A 193 -8.05 17.16 -11.16
C SER A 193 -7.03 16.52 -12.10
N ILE A 194 -7.43 16.33 -13.36
CA ILE A 194 -6.57 15.74 -14.39
C ILE A 194 -5.34 16.60 -14.73
N ASP A 195 -5.42 17.91 -14.50
CA ASP A 195 -4.37 18.90 -14.82
C ASP A 195 -3.43 19.18 -13.65
N TRP A 196 -3.44 18.32 -12.63
CA TRP A 196 -2.64 18.39 -11.40
C TRP A 196 -2.98 19.53 -10.41
N LYS A 197 -3.78 20.53 -10.80
CA LYS A 197 -3.98 21.76 -10.03
C LYS A 197 -4.82 21.65 -8.75
N GLU A 198 -5.47 20.52 -8.49
CA GLU A 198 -6.26 20.31 -7.26
C GLU A 198 -5.67 19.19 -6.36
N PRO A 199 -4.53 19.40 -5.67
CA PRO A 199 -3.92 18.37 -4.84
C PRO A 199 -4.85 17.82 -3.74
N TYR A 200 -4.75 16.51 -3.49
CA TYR A 200 -5.30 15.90 -2.29
C TYR A 200 -4.35 16.15 -1.11
N THR A 201 -4.73 17.04 -0.20
CA THR A 201 -3.76 17.72 0.70
C THR A 201 -3.23 16.87 1.88
N ALA A 202 -3.28 15.54 1.77
CA ALA A 202 -2.63 14.61 2.67
C ALA A 202 -1.24 14.21 2.16
N LYS A 203 -0.28 14.10 3.07
CA LYS A 203 1.10 13.65 2.82
C LYS A 203 1.40 12.45 3.73
N LEU A 204 1.49 11.26 3.14
CA LEU A 204 1.89 10.05 3.86
C LEU A 204 3.42 9.90 3.81
N LEU A 205 4.03 9.50 4.92
CA LEU A 205 5.49 9.40 5.00
C LEU A 205 6.04 8.22 4.20
N ASP A 206 5.33 7.11 4.11
CA ASP A 206 5.71 5.98 3.28
C ASP A 206 5.66 6.31 1.78
N TYR A 207 4.62 7.02 1.33
CA TYR A 207 4.54 7.52 -0.03
C TYR A 207 5.68 8.50 -0.34
N ASN A 208 5.99 9.41 0.58
CA ASN A 208 7.11 10.34 0.42
C ASN A 208 8.48 9.63 0.43
N ALA A 209 8.60 8.51 1.14
CA ALA A 209 9.77 7.65 1.09
C ALA A 209 9.90 6.96 -0.28
N GLU A 210 8.81 6.46 -0.86
CA GLU A 210 8.81 5.91 -2.23
C GLU A 210 9.07 6.98 -3.30
N MET A 211 8.52 8.20 -3.14
CA MET A 211 8.83 9.36 -3.98
C MET A 211 10.31 9.73 -3.92
N THR A 212 10.91 9.77 -2.72
CA THR A 212 12.35 10.02 -2.56
C THR A 212 13.17 9.02 -3.36
N LYS A 213 12.89 7.72 -3.20
CA LYS A 213 13.62 6.65 -3.89
C LYS A 213 13.47 6.76 -5.41
N THR A 214 12.29 7.14 -5.88
CA THR A 214 12.00 7.37 -7.30
C THR A 214 12.78 8.57 -7.84
N LEU A 215 12.83 9.68 -7.10
CA LEU A 215 13.60 10.87 -7.47
C LEU A 215 15.10 10.60 -7.50
N LEU A 216 15.64 9.84 -6.54
CA LEU A 216 17.04 9.41 -6.56
C LEU A 216 17.34 8.54 -7.79
N LYS A 217 16.43 7.62 -8.13
CA LYS A 217 16.57 6.79 -9.32
C LYS A 217 16.51 7.62 -10.60
N ALA A 218 15.62 8.62 -10.65
CA ALA A 218 15.52 9.56 -11.76
C ALA A 218 16.81 10.37 -11.91
N TYR A 219 17.35 10.92 -10.81
CA TYR A 219 18.66 11.58 -10.80
C TYR A 219 19.78 10.66 -11.34
N GLU A 220 19.84 9.41 -10.89
CA GLU A 220 20.85 8.45 -11.35
C GLU A 220 20.79 8.20 -12.86
N VAL A 221 19.59 8.12 -13.44
CA VAL A 221 19.37 7.72 -14.84
C VAL A 221 19.34 8.92 -15.79
N LEU A 222 18.65 9.99 -15.41
CA LEU A 222 18.40 11.16 -16.24
C LEU A 222 19.50 12.23 -16.08
N LYS A 223 20.28 12.17 -14.99
CA LYS A 223 21.39 13.10 -14.69
C LYS A 223 20.94 14.56 -14.51
N GLU A 224 19.72 14.76 -14.03
CA GLU A 224 19.15 16.08 -13.73
C GLU A 224 19.16 16.37 -12.22
N ASP A 225 19.92 17.38 -11.81
CA ASP A 225 20.15 17.73 -10.39
C ASP A 225 18.87 18.11 -9.64
N THR A 226 17.84 18.60 -10.34
CA THR A 226 16.53 18.93 -9.75
C THR A 226 15.95 17.74 -8.99
N TYR A 227 16.06 16.52 -9.53
CA TYR A 227 15.51 15.35 -8.85
C TYR A 227 16.25 15.02 -7.55
N LEU A 228 17.57 15.21 -7.49
CA LEU A 228 18.34 15.05 -6.26
C LEU A 228 17.94 16.10 -5.22
N ASP A 229 17.82 17.37 -5.63
CA ASP A 229 17.41 18.46 -4.75
C ASP A 229 16.03 18.19 -4.11
N TYR A 230 15.05 17.77 -4.90
CA TYR A 230 13.72 17.41 -4.37
C TYR A 230 13.71 16.12 -3.54
N ALA A 231 14.58 15.15 -3.84
CA ALA A 231 14.76 13.97 -2.97
C ALA A 231 15.27 14.37 -1.57
N ILE A 232 16.31 15.21 -1.51
CA ILE A 232 16.89 15.73 -0.27
C ILE A 232 15.86 16.54 0.51
N LYS A 233 15.18 17.49 -0.15
CA LYS A 233 14.13 18.32 0.48
C LYS A 233 12.99 17.48 1.06
N THR A 234 12.61 16.40 0.36
CA THR A 234 11.54 15.49 0.79
C THR A 234 11.97 14.64 1.99
N VAL A 235 13.20 14.13 2.01
CA VAL A 235 13.73 13.41 3.18
C VAL A 235 13.90 14.34 4.37
N ASP A 236 14.42 15.55 4.17
CA ASP A 236 14.55 16.53 5.26
C ASP A 236 13.18 16.87 5.85
N TRP A 237 12.13 16.92 5.02
CA TRP A 237 10.75 17.04 5.48
C TRP A 237 10.32 15.85 6.34
N MET A 238 10.60 14.61 5.92
CA MET A 238 10.32 13.42 6.75
C MET A 238 11.10 13.47 8.08
N VAL A 239 12.39 13.85 8.07
CA VAL A 239 13.23 13.99 9.27
C VAL A 239 12.61 14.95 10.29
N ARG A 240 12.02 16.06 9.85
CA ARG A 240 11.32 17.01 10.75
C ARG A 240 10.07 16.41 11.42
N ARG A 241 9.54 15.30 10.91
CA ARG A 241 8.37 14.56 11.42
C ARG A 241 8.74 13.35 12.29
N ARG A 242 10.00 13.31 12.71
CA ARG A 242 10.48 12.37 13.71
C ARG A 242 10.08 12.83 15.11
N GLU A 243 9.32 12.01 15.82
CA GLU A 243 8.89 12.28 17.19
C GLU A 243 10.04 12.01 18.20
N LYS A 244 9.85 12.47 19.44
CA LYS A 244 10.84 12.27 20.53
C LYS A 244 11.15 10.80 20.83
N SER A 245 10.24 9.88 20.50
CA SER A 245 10.46 8.43 20.60
C SER A 245 11.54 7.94 19.63
N GLY A 246 11.84 8.70 18.58
CA GLY A 246 12.70 8.31 17.46
C GLY A 246 11.93 7.67 16.29
N TYR A 247 10.62 7.46 16.43
CA TYR A 247 9.77 7.02 15.33
C TYR A 247 9.23 8.20 14.53
N PHE A 248 8.95 7.94 13.27
CA PHE A 248 8.26 8.81 12.35
C PHE A 248 6.75 8.62 12.47
N ILE A 249 6.02 9.72 12.28
CA ILE A 249 4.55 9.73 12.22
C ILE A 249 4.04 8.99 10.97
N ASN A 250 2.74 8.73 10.89
CA ASN A 250 2.12 8.15 9.70
C ASN A 250 1.93 9.21 8.60
N CYS A 251 1.26 10.31 8.94
CA CYS A 251 0.92 11.34 7.95
C CYS A 251 0.71 12.73 8.51
N GLU A 252 0.83 13.71 7.61
CA GLU A 252 0.35 15.07 7.76
C GLU A 252 -0.85 15.30 6.84
N PHE A 253 -1.84 16.05 7.32
CA PHE A 253 -2.95 16.48 6.48
C PHE A 253 -3.22 17.96 6.73
N GLN A 254 -3.06 18.78 5.69
CA GLN A 254 -3.19 20.22 5.76
C GLN A 254 -4.52 20.66 6.40
N GLY A 255 -4.42 21.51 7.42
CA GLY A 255 -5.57 22.01 8.17
C GLY A 255 -6.16 21.02 9.18
N ARG A 256 -5.51 19.86 9.39
CA ARG A 256 -5.91 18.83 10.35
C ARG A 256 -4.77 18.43 11.27
N LYS A 257 -5.10 17.65 12.29
CA LYS A 257 -4.12 17.09 13.21
C LYS A 257 -3.31 16.00 12.51
N GLU A 258 -1.99 16.04 12.70
CA GLU A 258 -1.08 14.98 12.27
C GLU A 258 -1.45 13.63 12.89
N ASP A 259 -1.30 12.57 12.10
CA ASP A 259 -1.41 11.20 12.57
C ASP A 259 -0.06 10.73 13.09
N LYS A 260 0.14 10.89 14.40
CA LYS A 260 1.39 10.55 15.08
C LYS A 260 1.57 9.06 15.37
N ARG A 261 0.67 8.17 14.89
CA ARG A 261 0.81 6.72 15.08
C ARG A 261 2.03 6.23 14.28
N PRO A 262 3.00 5.56 14.93
CA PRO A 262 4.19 5.09 14.24
C PRO A 262 4.00 3.66 13.75
N PHE A 263 3.77 3.47 12.44
CA PHE A 263 3.63 2.15 11.83
C PHE A 263 4.98 1.59 11.36
N LEU A 264 5.16 0.26 11.49
CA LEU A 264 6.43 -0.40 11.18
C LEU A 264 6.78 -0.35 9.70
N ASN A 265 5.84 -0.64 8.79
CA ASN A 265 6.05 -0.49 7.36
C ASN A 265 6.46 0.96 6.97
N VAL A 266 5.78 1.97 7.52
CA VAL A 266 6.06 3.39 7.26
C VAL A 266 7.48 3.73 7.70
N ASN A 267 7.82 3.41 8.95
CA ASN A 267 9.14 3.72 9.50
C ASN A 267 10.26 2.96 8.77
N ALA A 268 10.05 1.69 8.41
CA ALA A 268 11.01 0.93 7.63
C ALA A 268 11.24 1.53 6.23
N ASN A 269 10.19 2.02 5.57
CA ASN A 269 10.30 2.69 4.28
C ASN A 269 11.06 4.01 4.37
N VAL A 270 10.80 4.81 5.41
CA VAL A 270 11.56 6.03 5.69
C VAL A 270 13.04 5.71 5.95
N GLY A 271 13.33 4.67 6.73
CA GLY A 271 14.69 4.18 6.97
C GLY A 271 15.42 3.80 5.67
N ASP A 272 14.74 3.11 4.76
CA ASP A 272 15.29 2.76 3.44
C ASP A 272 15.57 4.02 2.60
N ALA A 273 14.66 4.99 2.57
CA ALA A 273 14.87 6.25 1.85
C ALA A 273 16.06 7.05 2.39
N LEU A 274 16.25 7.11 3.71
CA LEU A 274 17.40 7.74 4.36
C LEU A 274 18.73 7.09 3.92
N LEU A 275 18.80 5.76 3.88
CA LEU A 275 19.99 5.05 3.42
C LEU A 275 20.30 5.32 1.94
N GLN A 276 19.26 5.46 1.11
CA GLN A 276 19.46 5.75 -0.30
C GLN A 276 19.94 7.18 -0.54
N VAL A 277 19.40 8.17 0.19
CA VAL A 277 19.95 9.53 0.14
C VAL A 277 21.40 9.53 0.62
N TYR A 278 21.69 8.91 1.77
CA TYR A 278 23.07 8.79 2.27
C TYR A 278 24.02 8.22 1.20
N LYS A 279 23.63 7.13 0.52
CA LYS A 279 24.46 6.51 -0.52
C LYS A 279 24.78 7.45 -1.68
N VAL A 280 23.87 8.39 -1.99
CA VAL A 280 24.04 9.34 -3.10
C VAL A 280 24.78 10.61 -2.66
N THR A 281 24.55 11.07 -1.43
CA THR A 281 25.05 12.37 -0.96
C THR A 281 26.26 12.30 -0.03
N ASP A 282 26.55 11.13 0.54
CA ASP A 282 27.57 10.92 1.59
C ASP A 282 27.33 11.79 2.85
N ASP A 283 26.08 12.21 3.08
CA ASP A 283 25.72 13.01 4.26
C ASP A 283 25.37 12.08 5.44
N GLU A 284 26.34 11.89 6.32
CA GLU A 284 26.28 11.00 7.49
C GLU A 284 25.03 11.21 8.36
N LYS A 285 24.43 12.41 8.38
CA LYS A 285 23.22 12.66 9.18
C LYS A 285 22.09 11.67 8.85
N TYR A 286 21.95 11.28 7.57
CA TYR A 286 20.90 10.37 7.15
C TYR A 286 21.20 8.93 7.58
N PHE A 287 22.46 8.53 7.52
CA PHE A 287 22.90 7.22 8.02
C PHE A 287 22.70 7.10 9.53
N GLU A 288 23.08 8.13 10.31
CA GLU A 288 22.90 8.16 11.76
C GLU A 288 21.41 8.04 12.17
N ILE A 289 20.52 8.75 11.48
CA ILE A 289 19.07 8.66 11.74
C ILE A 289 18.54 7.28 11.36
N ALA A 290 18.96 6.72 10.22
CA ALA A 290 18.58 5.36 9.82
C ALA A 290 19.08 4.32 10.83
N LYS A 291 20.30 4.48 11.35
CA LYS A 291 20.89 3.58 12.34
C LYS A 291 20.15 3.65 13.69
N ASP A 292 19.85 4.84 14.19
CA ASP A 292 19.04 5.01 15.41
C ASP A 292 17.62 4.44 15.25
N LEU A 293 17.03 4.56 14.04
CA LEU A 293 15.73 3.95 13.75
C LEU A 293 15.83 2.41 13.75
N GLU A 294 16.83 1.84 13.09
CA GLU A 294 17.07 0.38 13.06
C GLU A 294 17.18 -0.22 14.46
N GLU A 295 17.92 0.43 15.36
CA GLU A 295 18.11 -0.03 16.73
C GLU A 295 16.80 -0.02 17.54
N LYS A 296 15.90 0.93 17.25
CA LYS A 296 14.62 1.11 17.97
C LYS A 296 13.48 0.27 17.41
N LEU A 297 13.47 -0.03 16.11
CA LEU A 297 12.36 -0.75 15.49
C LEU A 297 12.14 -2.14 16.10
N ILE A 298 10.91 -2.37 16.54
CA ILE A 298 10.41 -3.64 17.06
C ILE A 298 9.39 -4.26 16.10
N ILE A 299 9.14 -5.55 16.25
CA ILE A 299 8.15 -6.28 15.44
C ILE A 299 6.76 -6.05 16.00
N SER A 300 6.12 -4.98 15.54
CA SER A 300 4.76 -4.58 15.88
C SER A 300 4.21 -3.75 14.75
N HIS A 301 2.95 -3.94 14.35
CA HIS A 301 2.36 -3.09 13.30
C HIS A 301 2.35 -1.61 13.74
N GLU A 302 1.81 -1.32 14.93
CA GLU A 302 1.86 0.00 15.56
C GLU A 302 2.90 -0.02 16.69
N LEU A 303 4.00 0.71 16.53
CA LEU A 303 5.22 0.54 17.33
C LEU A 303 5.07 0.91 18.81
N ASN A 304 4.05 1.69 19.16
CA ASN A 304 3.74 2.13 20.53
C ASN A 304 2.69 1.24 21.23
N LYS A 305 1.96 0.36 20.52
CA LYS A 305 0.88 -0.48 21.07
C LYS A 305 1.19 -1.99 21.06
N ASN A 306 2.31 -2.41 20.47
CA ASN A 306 2.71 -3.83 20.37
C ASN A 306 1.63 -4.72 19.72
N THR A 307 1.07 -4.27 18.60
CA THR A 307 0.03 -4.96 17.82
C THR A 307 0.63 -6.00 16.89
N THR A 308 -0.19 -6.97 16.45
CA THR A 308 0.27 -8.02 15.53
C THR A 308 0.71 -7.39 14.19
N PRO A 309 1.95 -7.66 13.72
CA PRO A 309 2.41 -7.18 12.43
C PRO A 309 1.68 -7.89 11.27
N TYR A 310 1.58 -7.20 10.13
CA TYR A 310 1.19 -7.77 8.85
C TYR A 310 2.42 -8.16 8.03
N LEU A 311 2.26 -8.94 6.96
CA LEU A 311 3.36 -9.29 6.08
C LEU A 311 4.06 -8.06 5.51
N ILE A 312 3.31 -7.01 5.12
CA ILE A 312 3.88 -5.75 4.63
C ILE A 312 4.82 -5.09 5.66
N ASP A 313 4.52 -5.17 6.96
CA ASP A 313 5.39 -4.66 8.01
C ASP A 313 6.70 -5.46 8.07
N ILE A 314 6.59 -6.79 8.11
CA ILE A 314 7.74 -7.68 8.19
C ILE A 314 8.61 -7.57 6.94
N ALA A 315 8.01 -7.57 5.75
CA ALA A 315 8.69 -7.46 4.48
C ALA A 315 9.42 -6.12 4.36
N SER A 316 8.77 -5.01 4.70
CA SER A 316 9.40 -3.68 4.66
C SER A 316 10.52 -3.56 5.67
N TYR A 317 10.34 -4.08 6.90
CA TYR A 317 11.38 -4.05 7.93
C TYR A 317 12.59 -4.90 7.54
N LEU A 318 12.38 -6.13 7.05
CA LEU A 318 13.48 -6.97 6.60
C LEU A 318 14.18 -6.39 5.37
N ARG A 319 13.45 -5.73 4.45
CA ARG A 319 14.06 -4.99 3.33
C ARG A 319 14.99 -3.91 3.84
N PHE A 320 14.54 -3.09 4.79
CA PHE A 320 15.36 -2.06 5.42
C PHE A 320 16.60 -2.67 6.09
N LEU A 321 16.42 -3.69 6.94
CA LEU A 321 17.53 -4.39 7.60
C LEU A 321 18.52 -5.02 6.62
N SER A 322 18.06 -5.54 5.48
CA SER A 322 18.95 -6.14 4.48
C SER A 322 19.98 -5.16 3.91
N LYS A 323 19.73 -3.84 4.04
CA LYS A 323 20.61 -2.77 3.58
C LYS A 323 21.53 -2.21 4.67
N ILE A 324 21.15 -2.32 5.96
CA ILE A 324 21.89 -1.72 7.09
C ILE A 324 22.45 -2.72 8.11
N ASP A 325 21.75 -3.83 8.38
CA ASP A 325 22.17 -4.91 9.29
C ASP A 325 21.65 -6.27 8.79
N GLN A 326 22.40 -6.86 7.86
CA GLN A 326 22.04 -8.17 7.32
C GLN A 326 22.10 -9.30 8.37
N SER A 327 22.85 -9.14 9.45
CA SER A 327 22.94 -10.14 10.52
C SER A 327 21.63 -10.19 11.30
N LYS A 328 21.10 -9.01 11.68
CA LYS A 328 19.78 -8.87 12.29
C LYS A 328 18.68 -9.34 11.35
N ALA A 329 18.72 -8.95 10.07
CA ALA A 329 17.77 -9.41 9.06
C ALA A 329 17.68 -10.95 9.03
N ARG A 330 18.83 -11.64 8.92
CA ARG A 330 18.89 -13.12 8.88
C ARG A 330 18.35 -13.77 10.15
N LYS A 331 18.63 -13.20 11.33
CA LYS A 331 18.09 -13.70 12.61
C LYS A 331 16.57 -13.59 12.68
N LEU A 332 15.99 -12.55 12.08
CA LEU A 332 14.55 -12.30 12.10
C LEU A 332 13.74 -13.06 11.04
N LEU A 333 14.39 -13.72 10.07
CA LEU A 333 13.70 -14.50 9.03
C LEU A 333 12.77 -15.58 9.58
N GLY A 334 13.05 -16.11 10.79
CA GLY A 334 12.21 -17.13 11.42
C GLY A 334 10.76 -16.70 11.70
N ILE A 335 10.50 -15.39 11.77
CA ILE A 335 9.14 -14.84 11.97
C ILE A 335 8.23 -15.19 10.79
N LEU A 336 8.79 -15.31 9.59
CA LEU A 336 8.04 -15.60 8.37
C LEU A 336 7.40 -17.00 8.38
N ASN A 337 7.85 -17.91 9.27
CA ASN A 337 7.28 -19.25 9.41
C ASN A 337 5.77 -19.21 9.71
N ASP A 338 5.30 -18.21 10.46
CA ASP A 338 3.87 -18.06 10.81
C ASP A 338 3.02 -17.52 9.64
N TYR A 339 3.68 -16.99 8.61
CA TYR A 339 3.09 -16.44 7.39
C TYR A 339 3.27 -17.38 6.19
N GLU A 340 4.09 -18.43 6.33
CA GLU A 340 4.49 -19.28 5.22
C GLU A 340 3.28 -20.02 4.61
N GLY A 341 3.18 -19.94 3.29
CA GLY A 341 2.26 -20.69 2.47
C GLY A 341 2.98 -21.71 1.58
N ILE A 342 2.23 -22.33 0.66
CA ILE A 342 2.81 -23.38 -0.20
C ILE A 342 3.85 -22.76 -1.15
N GLU A 343 3.46 -21.69 -1.84
CA GLU A 343 4.30 -21.04 -2.86
C GLU A 343 4.77 -19.63 -2.46
N ALA A 344 3.99 -18.92 -1.63
CA ALA A 344 4.23 -17.53 -1.21
C ALA A 344 3.84 -17.33 0.27
N TYR A 345 3.93 -16.10 0.77
CA TYR A 345 3.63 -15.75 2.17
C TYR A 345 2.27 -15.05 2.26
N TYR A 346 1.49 -15.46 3.25
CA TYR A 346 0.20 -14.86 3.59
C TYR A 346 0.39 -13.50 4.26
N ASP A 347 -0.57 -12.61 4.07
CA ASP A 347 -0.58 -11.26 4.64
C ASP A 347 -0.72 -11.22 6.17
N VAL A 348 -1.34 -12.24 6.78
CA VAL A 348 -1.49 -12.42 8.23
C VAL A 348 -1.18 -13.85 8.67
N THR A 349 -0.89 -14.05 9.96
CA THR A 349 -0.72 -15.39 10.54
C THR A 349 -2.03 -16.18 10.55
N LEU A 350 -1.94 -17.52 10.56
CA LEU A 350 -3.14 -18.38 10.66
C LEU A 350 -3.93 -18.13 11.95
N LYS A 351 -3.22 -17.88 13.06
CA LYS A 351 -3.84 -17.60 14.35
C LYS A 351 -4.65 -16.31 14.27
N TYR A 352 -4.03 -15.21 13.81
CA TYR A 352 -4.71 -13.92 13.67
C TYR A 352 -5.95 -14.01 12.78
N ALA A 353 -5.84 -14.71 11.64
CA ALA A 353 -6.97 -14.90 10.73
C ALA A 353 -8.14 -15.64 11.37
N LYS A 354 -7.87 -16.69 12.17
CA LYS A 354 -8.90 -17.43 12.90
C LYS A 354 -9.54 -16.60 14.00
N ASP A 355 -8.72 -15.87 14.77
CA ASP A 355 -9.19 -15.06 15.89
C ASP A 355 -10.08 -13.90 15.43
N ASN A 356 -9.89 -13.41 14.19
CA ASN A 356 -10.68 -12.31 13.60
C ASN A 356 -11.71 -12.78 12.56
N LEU A 357 -11.88 -14.09 12.32
CA LEU A 357 -12.77 -14.66 11.31
C LEU A 357 -12.58 -14.03 9.90
N ILE A 358 -11.33 -13.97 9.44
CA ILE A 358 -10.98 -13.46 8.11
C ILE A 358 -10.21 -14.49 7.30
N GLY A 359 -10.26 -14.36 5.97
CA GLY A 359 -9.39 -15.10 5.05
C GLY A 359 -7.93 -14.65 5.12
N ARG A 360 -7.03 -15.39 4.49
CA ARG A 360 -5.61 -15.02 4.29
C ARG A 360 -5.30 -15.00 2.80
N TYR A 361 -4.48 -14.06 2.35
CA TYR A 361 -4.20 -13.85 0.94
C TYR A 361 -2.71 -13.68 0.66
N TYR A 362 -2.30 -14.09 -0.54
CA TYR A 362 -0.98 -13.76 -1.08
C TYR A 362 -1.07 -12.43 -1.81
N PHE A 363 -0.66 -11.34 -1.16
CA PHE A 363 -0.59 -10.05 -1.83
C PHE A 363 0.71 -9.94 -2.64
N LEU A 364 0.55 -9.58 -3.92
CA LEU A 364 1.65 -9.48 -4.89
C LEU A 364 2.73 -8.48 -4.42
N TYR A 365 2.31 -7.33 -3.91
CA TYR A 365 3.20 -6.25 -3.50
C TYR A 365 4.08 -6.64 -2.31
N ASP A 366 3.47 -7.09 -1.20
CA ASP A 366 4.15 -7.54 0.01
C ASP A 366 5.17 -8.65 -0.29
N ASN A 367 4.75 -9.63 -1.09
CA ASN A 367 5.61 -10.74 -1.49
C ASN A 367 6.75 -10.28 -2.42
N SER A 368 6.53 -9.27 -3.26
CA SER A 368 7.59 -8.68 -4.10
C SER A 368 8.65 -7.95 -3.26
N ILE A 369 8.24 -7.22 -2.22
CA ILE A 369 9.17 -6.61 -1.24
C ILE A 369 9.96 -7.69 -0.49
N LEU A 370 9.30 -8.78 -0.11
CA LEU A 370 9.97 -9.90 0.55
C LEU A 370 10.94 -10.63 -0.41
N ALA A 371 10.58 -10.78 -1.69
CA ALA A 371 11.48 -11.34 -2.69
C ALA A 371 12.73 -10.45 -2.90
N GLU A 372 12.57 -9.13 -2.96
CA GLU A 372 13.68 -8.16 -2.97
C GLU A 372 14.61 -8.36 -1.77
N THR A 373 14.02 -8.52 -0.57
CA THR A 373 14.77 -8.78 0.67
C THR A 373 15.59 -10.07 0.56
N PHE A 374 15.00 -11.14 0.03
CA PHE A 374 15.71 -12.39 -0.16
C PHE A 374 16.86 -12.27 -1.16
N ILE A 375 16.72 -11.47 -2.21
CA ILE A 375 17.81 -11.16 -3.14
C ILE A 375 18.95 -10.46 -2.40
N ASN A 376 18.66 -9.38 -1.66
CA ASN A 376 19.67 -8.63 -0.89
C ASN A 376 20.45 -9.49 0.11
N LEU A 377 19.81 -10.53 0.65
CA LEU A 377 20.41 -11.45 1.61
C LEU A 377 21.07 -12.68 0.97
N GLY A 378 20.99 -12.85 -0.36
CA GLY A 378 21.57 -13.96 -1.12
C GLY A 378 20.71 -15.23 -1.20
N PHE A 379 19.44 -15.17 -0.81
CA PHE A 379 18.49 -16.30 -0.87
C PHE A 379 17.72 -16.33 -2.20
N LEU A 380 18.43 -16.44 -3.32
CA LEU A 380 17.85 -16.36 -4.67
C LEU A 380 16.76 -17.40 -4.93
N ASP A 381 16.91 -18.63 -4.43
CA ASP A 381 15.89 -19.68 -4.60
C ASP A 381 14.56 -19.32 -3.93
N LYS A 382 14.61 -18.67 -2.76
CA LYS A 382 13.39 -18.20 -2.06
C LYS A 382 12.71 -17.07 -2.81
N ALA A 383 13.51 -16.10 -3.30
CA ALA A 383 12.99 -15.01 -4.12
C ALA A 383 12.35 -15.55 -5.41
N LYS A 384 13.03 -16.45 -6.12
CA LYS A 384 12.52 -17.09 -7.33
C LYS A 384 11.24 -17.87 -7.07
N LYS A 385 11.17 -18.65 -5.97
CA LYS A 385 9.96 -19.39 -5.59
C LYS A 385 8.74 -18.46 -5.43
N ILE A 386 8.90 -17.33 -4.74
CA ILE A 386 7.85 -16.33 -4.60
C ILE A 386 7.44 -15.81 -5.98
N ILE A 387 8.40 -15.36 -6.77
CA ILE A 387 8.11 -14.69 -8.05
C ILE A 387 7.43 -15.64 -9.04
N ASP A 388 7.85 -16.90 -9.08
CA ASP A 388 7.28 -17.94 -9.95
C ASP A 388 5.87 -18.39 -9.50
N SER A 389 5.48 -18.12 -8.26
CA SER A 389 4.12 -18.40 -7.76
C SER A 389 3.07 -17.50 -8.39
N PHE A 390 3.43 -16.25 -8.70
CA PHE A 390 2.52 -15.25 -9.26
C PHE A 390 2.48 -15.23 -10.79
N LEU A 391 3.32 -16.00 -11.49
CA LEU A 391 3.34 -16.06 -12.96
C LEU A 391 2.02 -16.49 -13.60
N GLY A 392 1.11 -17.14 -12.85
CA GLY A 392 -0.22 -17.48 -13.34
C GLY A 392 -1.31 -16.46 -12.98
N SER A 393 -1.05 -15.55 -12.03
CA SER A 393 -2.08 -14.72 -11.39
C SER A 393 -1.75 -13.24 -11.30
N PHE A 394 -0.55 -12.78 -11.68
CA PHE A 394 -0.12 -11.38 -11.55
C PHE A 394 -1.10 -10.38 -12.17
N GLY A 395 -1.80 -10.77 -13.25
CA GLY A 395 -2.75 -9.91 -13.95
C GLY A 395 -4.03 -9.57 -13.17
N ILE A 396 -4.31 -10.22 -12.03
CA ILE A 396 -5.48 -9.87 -11.19
C ILE A 396 -5.21 -8.68 -10.26
N PHE A 397 -3.95 -8.29 -10.10
CA PHE A 397 -3.54 -7.20 -9.21
C PHE A 397 -3.53 -5.87 -9.95
N THR A 398 -3.52 -4.76 -9.22
CA THR A 398 -3.42 -3.40 -9.82
C THR A 398 -2.08 -3.19 -10.53
N TYR A 399 -2.06 -2.30 -11.53
CA TYR A 399 -0.88 -2.07 -12.37
C TYR A 399 0.35 -1.60 -11.57
N PHE A 400 0.17 -0.78 -10.53
CA PHE A 400 1.27 -0.34 -9.67
C PHE A 400 1.85 -1.48 -8.82
N ASN A 401 1.01 -2.40 -8.33
CA ASN A 401 1.48 -3.62 -7.64
C ASN A 401 2.21 -4.56 -8.60
N GLN A 402 1.69 -4.67 -9.84
CA GLN A 402 2.36 -5.40 -10.91
C GLN A 402 3.73 -4.79 -11.25
N ALA A 403 3.86 -3.46 -11.24
CA ALA A 403 5.12 -2.80 -11.55
C ALA A 403 6.22 -3.13 -10.53
N LYS A 404 5.89 -3.14 -9.23
CA LYS A 404 6.83 -3.60 -8.20
C LYS A 404 7.23 -5.06 -8.39
N TYR A 405 6.28 -5.93 -8.74
CA TYR A 405 6.59 -7.33 -9.07
C TYR A 405 7.50 -7.45 -10.30
N ALA A 406 7.23 -6.69 -11.36
CA ALA A 406 8.02 -6.68 -12.58
C ALA A 406 9.46 -6.22 -12.36
N LEU A 407 9.70 -5.27 -11.46
CA LEU A 407 11.05 -4.87 -11.05
C LEU A 407 11.86 -6.05 -10.52
N ILE A 408 11.28 -6.86 -9.65
CA ILE A 408 11.97 -7.99 -9.02
C ILE A 408 12.07 -9.18 -10.00
N LEU A 409 11.02 -9.42 -10.77
CA LEU A 409 11.00 -10.43 -11.84
C LEU A 409 12.12 -10.16 -12.86
N GLY A 410 12.22 -8.92 -13.36
CA GLY A 410 13.20 -8.55 -14.36
C GLY A 410 14.63 -8.63 -13.83
N GLU A 411 14.87 -8.31 -12.56
CA GLU A 411 16.18 -8.47 -11.93
C GLU A 411 16.58 -9.95 -11.79
N LEU A 412 15.70 -10.79 -11.25
CA LEU A 412 15.98 -12.21 -11.04
C LEU A 412 16.24 -12.98 -12.34
N TYR A 413 15.59 -12.56 -13.42
CA TYR A 413 15.67 -13.23 -14.72
C TYR A 413 16.60 -12.51 -15.71
N GLY A 414 17.24 -11.40 -15.33
CA GLY A 414 18.14 -10.65 -16.20
C GLY A 414 17.45 -10.11 -17.45
N LEU A 415 16.24 -9.57 -17.30
CA LEU A 415 15.38 -9.15 -18.42
C LEU A 415 15.48 -7.66 -18.75
N PHE A 416 16.21 -6.88 -17.96
CA PHE A 416 16.44 -5.47 -18.23
C PHE A 416 17.67 -5.27 -19.13
N PRO A 417 17.69 -4.24 -19.98
CA PRO A 417 18.93 -3.83 -20.65
C PRO A 417 19.96 -3.42 -19.58
N TYR A 418 21.21 -3.86 -19.76
CA TYR A 418 22.34 -3.56 -18.87
C TYR A 418 23.28 -2.53 -19.47
#